data_AF-A0A7W1NB57-F1
#
_entry.id   AF-A0A7W1NB57-F1
#
_cell.length_a   1.000
_cell.length_b   1.000
_cell.length_c   1.000
_cell.angle_alpha   90.00
_cell.angle_beta   90.00
_cell.angle_gamma   90.00
#
_symmetry.space_group_name_H-M   'P 1'
#
loop_
_entity.id
_entity.type
_entity.pdbx_description
1 polymer ?
#
loop_
_entity_poly.entity_id
_entity_poly.type
_entity_poly.pdbx_seq_one_letter_code
_entity_poly.pdbx_strand_id
1 'polypeptide(L)'
;MAHLAFLVLAVTSPTWGSTAAVPPIPQFERWEANMVSYGLKYAAELAAHRDDADVTPLIETAVYYDAARTYHQIGTYTGDPQWRQPMLDAIHVYRDRFVIPNGYDVAGHVLFSDGMLLHLIATGDAISRETVLQMAAKDRWTRPDSPIPLDGAGGTRETAYALKALINARAIDGIQRPRIAVAVDGIIQHIDQWFVSKTAELRPFFIGLALEALIAADEAEPDPRILPAVRFACDGLWDRMWVAEAGAFRYTDNEKAGTDPTADLNLLIAPAYAWVYRRTGDARYLERGDLAFAGGVRAAYLDGVKQFHQNYRWSFAYVAWRSQPPLTVRSARRASAEKKAPVAVRPAAPVVDTAPWRDGIAAALREHGRWPVVIELPLLGDLAEVSVVAVTSSGVDAEHRGNVLPVRWHEITDADLARLGQLALPDEAPALDLAWRLAGAAKDKRTRDAIGYRLLKVDEQRFRALSAPSAAP
;
A
#
# COMPACT_ATOMS: atom_id res chain seq x y z
N MET A 1 -3.83 -16.79 22.30
CA MET A 1 -2.54 -16.12 22.02
C MET A 1 -1.75 -16.97 21.03
N ALA A 2 -1.90 -16.72 19.73
CA ALA A 2 -1.35 -17.59 18.69
C ALA A 2 -0.61 -16.76 17.63
N HIS A 3 0.69 -17.04 17.51
CA HIS A 3 1.59 -16.86 16.37
C HIS A 3 1.84 -15.44 15.82
N LEU A 4 2.72 -14.69 16.49
CA LEU A 4 3.74 -13.90 15.80
C LEU A 4 5.06 -14.67 15.87
N ALA A 5 5.43 -15.37 14.80
CA ALA A 5 6.74 -15.99 14.68
C ALA A 5 7.69 -15.03 13.96
N PHE A 6 8.69 -14.51 14.69
CA PHE A 6 9.89 -13.96 14.09
C PHE A 6 10.76 -15.12 13.60
N LEU A 7 10.99 -15.19 12.29
CA LEU A 7 11.88 -16.16 11.68
C LEU A 7 13.32 -15.64 11.78
N VAL A 8 14.11 -16.18 12.73
CA VAL A 8 15.57 -16.07 12.71
C VAL A 8 16.09 -17.19 11.83
N LEU A 9 16.50 -16.87 10.59
CA LEU A 9 17.20 -17.81 9.72
C LEU A 9 18.70 -17.63 9.88
N ALA A 10 19.36 -18.64 10.45
CA ALA A 10 20.79 -18.84 10.30
C ALA A 10 21.09 -19.21 8.84
N VAL A 11 21.91 -18.40 8.16
CA VAL A 11 22.32 -18.62 6.78
C VAL A 11 23.59 -19.46 6.75
N THR A 12 23.50 -20.69 6.24
CA THR A 12 24.65 -21.37 5.63
C THR A 12 24.66 -21.02 4.15
N SER A 13 25.76 -20.46 3.66
CA SER A 13 25.89 -19.90 2.32
C SER A 13 26.11 -20.96 1.24
N PRO A 14 25.28 -21.03 0.18
CA PRO A 14 25.73 -21.50 -1.12
C PRO A 14 26.05 -20.30 -2.01
N THR A 15 27.23 -20.31 -2.62
CA THR A 15 27.72 -19.30 -3.55
C THR A 15 26.97 -19.36 -4.89
N TRP A 16 26.12 -18.37 -5.19
CA TRP A 16 25.59 -18.12 -6.54
C TRP A 16 25.33 -16.63 -6.77
N GLY A 17 25.88 -16.11 -7.87
CA GLY A 17 25.45 -14.92 -8.60
C GLY A 17 25.45 -13.59 -7.84
N SER A 18 26.34 -12.68 -8.23
CA SER A 18 26.33 -11.28 -7.76
C SER A 18 24.95 -10.66 -7.98
N THR A 19 24.16 -10.55 -6.91
CA THR A 19 23.02 -9.63 -6.86
C THR A 19 23.62 -8.25 -6.88
N ALA A 20 23.26 -7.42 -7.87
CA ALA A 20 23.68 -6.02 -7.88
C ALA A 20 23.30 -5.41 -6.51
N ALA A 21 24.31 -4.95 -5.77
CA ALA A 21 24.10 -4.42 -4.44
C ALA A 21 23.12 -3.24 -4.52
N VAL A 22 22.09 -3.26 -3.67
CA VAL A 22 21.12 -2.17 -3.56
C VAL A 22 21.91 -0.89 -3.21
N PRO A 23 21.80 0.20 -4.00
CA PRO A 23 22.59 1.42 -3.74
C PRO A 23 22.29 1.97 -2.34
N PRO A 24 23.28 2.57 -1.65
CA PRO A 24 23.09 3.11 -0.31
C PRO A 24 22.04 4.22 -0.31
N ILE A 25 21.33 4.34 0.81
CA ILE A 25 20.33 5.40 1.01
C ILE A 25 21.07 6.74 1.17
N PRO A 26 20.74 7.78 0.37
CA PRO A 26 21.37 9.07 0.53
C PRO A 26 21.00 9.71 1.86
N GLN A 27 21.96 10.38 2.51
CA GLN A 27 21.78 11.06 3.81
C GLN A 27 21.42 10.13 4.98
N PHE A 28 21.60 8.82 4.83
CA PHE A 28 21.24 7.84 5.84
C PHE A 28 21.91 8.09 7.20
N GLU A 29 23.23 8.31 7.23
CA GLU A 29 23.97 8.59 8.47
C GLU A 29 23.46 9.85 9.19
N ARG A 30 23.09 10.88 8.42
CA ARG A 30 22.49 12.11 8.97
C ARG A 30 21.08 11.85 9.52
N TRP A 31 20.29 11.03 8.83
CA TRP A 31 18.98 10.61 9.31
C TRP A 31 19.10 9.87 10.65
N GLU A 32 20.06 8.96 10.80
CA GLU A 32 20.34 8.25 12.06
C GLU A 32 20.81 9.20 13.16
N ALA A 33 21.76 10.09 12.86
CA ALA A 33 22.29 11.05 13.84
C ALA A 33 21.20 12.01 14.34
N ASN A 34 20.38 12.54 13.43
CA ASN A 34 19.25 13.40 13.77
C ASN A 34 18.19 12.67 14.60
N MET A 35 17.89 11.42 14.26
CA MET A 35 16.90 10.59 14.96
C MET A 35 17.23 10.49 16.45
N VAL A 36 18.48 10.15 16.75
CA VAL A 36 18.94 9.94 18.13
C VAL A 36 19.05 11.28 18.86
N SER A 37 19.72 12.28 18.25
CA SER A 37 19.98 13.56 18.92
C SER A 37 18.71 14.33 19.26
N TYR A 38 17.83 14.56 18.28
CA TYR A 38 16.55 15.25 18.50
C TYR A 38 15.57 14.37 19.28
N GLY A 39 15.59 13.04 19.07
CA GLY A 39 14.75 12.12 19.82
C GLY A 39 15.02 12.19 21.33
N LEU A 40 16.29 12.22 21.74
CA LEU A 40 16.68 12.32 23.15
C LEU A 40 16.32 13.69 23.73
N LYS A 41 16.50 14.77 22.95
CA LYS A 41 16.06 16.12 23.33
C LYS A 41 14.56 16.14 23.65
N TYR A 42 13.72 15.65 22.74
CA TYR A 42 12.26 15.67 22.92
C TYR A 42 11.75 14.64 23.92
N ALA A 43 12.46 13.52 24.09
CA ALA A 43 12.19 12.58 25.17
C ALA A 43 12.32 13.26 26.54
N ALA A 44 13.38 14.04 26.75
CA ALA A 44 13.59 14.78 27.99
C ALA A 44 12.54 15.89 28.19
N GLU A 45 12.20 16.63 27.12
CA GLU A 45 11.15 17.65 27.15
C GLU A 45 9.77 17.06 27.49
N LEU A 46 9.38 15.96 26.82
CA LEU A 46 8.13 15.26 27.10
C LEU A 46 8.10 14.76 28.55
N ALA A 47 9.18 14.16 29.05
CA ALA A 47 9.25 13.68 30.43
C ALA A 47 9.06 14.82 31.46
N ALA A 48 9.54 16.03 31.17
CA ALA A 48 9.41 17.18 32.05
C ALA A 48 7.98 17.74 32.11
N HIS A 49 7.22 17.59 31.01
CA HIS A 49 5.90 18.21 30.83
C HIS A 49 4.72 17.23 30.81
N ARG A 50 4.97 15.90 30.80
CA ARG A 50 3.93 14.88 30.63
C ARG A 50 2.79 14.94 31.66
N ASP A 51 3.01 15.57 32.80
CA ASP A 51 2.06 15.72 33.91
C ASP A 51 1.53 17.16 34.06
N ASP A 52 1.82 18.06 33.11
CA ASP A 52 1.33 19.44 33.10
C ASP A 52 -0.20 19.46 33.13
N ALA A 53 -0.80 20.34 33.94
CA ALA A 53 -2.24 20.33 34.23
C ALA A 53 -3.12 20.42 32.96
N ASP A 54 -2.71 21.25 32.00
CA ASP A 54 -3.34 21.34 30.68
C ASP A 54 -2.61 20.44 29.67
N VAL A 55 -3.31 19.42 29.18
CA VAL A 55 -2.75 18.46 28.21
C VAL A 55 -2.82 18.98 26.77
N THR A 56 -3.70 19.94 26.46
CA THR A 56 -3.99 20.36 25.08
C THR A 56 -2.75 20.83 24.31
N PRO A 57 -1.82 21.63 24.88
CA PRO A 57 -0.60 22.00 24.18
C PRO A 57 0.24 20.79 23.76
N LEU A 58 0.31 19.75 24.60
CA LEU A 58 1.08 18.54 24.31
C LEU A 58 0.44 17.73 23.17
N ILE A 59 -0.88 17.66 23.11
CA ILE A 59 -1.60 16.96 22.03
C ILE A 59 -1.30 17.58 20.67
N GLU A 60 -1.23 18.91 20.58
CA GLU A 60 -0.98 19.64 19.34
C GLU A 60 0.51 19.73 18.95
N THR A 61 1.40 19.36 19.87
CA THR A 61 2.86 19.47 19.71
C THR A 61 3.58 18.17 20.05
N ALA A 62 3.85 17.91 21.33
CA ALA A 62 4.75 16.89 21.83
C ALA A 62 4.32 15.44 21.53
N VAL A 63 3.02 15.16 21.43
CA VAL A 63 2.52 13.83 21.04
C VAL A 63 1.81 13.80 19.69
N TYR A 64 1.77 14.94 19.01
CA TYR A 64 1.22 15.04 17.66
C TYR A 64 2.02 14.16 16.70
N TYR A 65 1.35 13.59 15.69
CA TYR A 65 1.90 12.58 14.76
C TYR A 65 2.24 11.20 15.36
N ASP A 66 1.67 10.87 16.52
CA ASP A 66 1.84 9.58 17.21
C ASP A 66 3.28 9.39 17.75
N ALA A 67 3.65 10.22 18.73
CA ALA A 67 4.99 10.16 19.34
C ALA A 67 5.31 8.79 19.96
N ALA A 68 4.30 8.09 20.49
CA ALA A 68 4.48 6.73 21.02
C ALA A 68 5.00 5.78 19.94
N ARG A 69 4.45 5.86 18.72
CA ARG A 69 5.00 5.13 17.57
C ARG A 69 6.42 5.57 17.25
N THR A 70 6.71 6.87 17.20
CA THR A 70 8.06 7.37 16.90
C THR A 70 9.09 6.77 17.86
N TYR A 71 8.89 6.90 19.18
CA TYR A 71 9.84 6.39 20.16
C TYR A 71 9.96 4.87 20.15
N HIS A 72 8.84 4.15 19.96
CA HIS A 72 8.88 2.69 19.81
C HIS A 72 9.76 2.27 18.60
N GLN A 73 9.60 2.95 17.46
CA GLN A 73 10.37 2.63 16.26
C GLN A 73 11.85 2.96 16.40
N ILE A 74 12.20 4.08 17.06
CA ILE A 74 13.60 4.40 17.38
C ILE A 74 14.19 3.30 18.25
N GLY A 75 13.52 2.93 19.36
CA GLY A 75 13.99 1.86 20.24
C GLY A 75 14.15 0.50 19.55
N THR A 76 13.21 0.16 18.66
CA THR A 76 13.31 -1.06 17.85
C THR A 76 14.50 -1.01 16.89
N TYR A 77 14.74 0.14 16.27
CA TYR A 77 15.81 0.34 15.30
C TYR A 77 17.21 0.31 15.95
N THR A 78 17.39 1.03 17.06
CA THR A 78 18.68 1.12 17.74
C THR A 78 18.97 -0.08 18.65
N GLY A 79 17.93 -0.84 19.04
CA GLY A 79 18.03 -1.87 20.06
C GLY A 79 18.27 -1.32 21.47
N ASP A 80 18.11 -0.01 21.67
CA ASP A 80 18.43 0.66 22.92
C ASP A 80 17.20 0.75 23.85
N PRO A 81 17.24 0.14 25.04
CA PRO A 81 16.11 0.14 25.96
C PRO A 81 15.74 1.53 26.51
N GLN A 82 16.61 2.55 26.40
CA GLN A 82 16.32 3.90 26.91
C GLN A 82 15.07 4.52 26.27
N TRP A 83 14.74 4.12 25.04
CA TRP A 83 13.57 4.59 24.29
C TRP A 83 12.24 4.06 24.81
N ARG A 84 12.27 3.10 25.74
CA ARG A 84 11.05 2.57 26.36
C ARG A 84 10.32 3.63 27.18
N GLN A 85 11.03 4.42 27.98
CA GLN A 85 10.37 5.41 28.85
C GLN A 85 9.69 6.53 28.04
N PRO A 86 10.31 7.13 27.01
CA PRO A 86 9.65 8.13 26.17
C PRO A 86 8.41 7.61 25.44
N MET A 87 8.41 6.34 25.00
CA MET A 87 7.21 5.69 24.46
C MET A 87 6.10 5.63 25.52
N LEU A 88 6.41 5.21 26.75
CA LEU A 88 5.44 5.14 27.85
C LEU A 88 4.91 6.54 28.23
N ASP A 89 5.76 7.56 28.23
CA ASP A 89 5.37 8.95 28.50
C ASP A 89 4.41 9.48 27.43
N ALA A 90 4.68 9.17 26.15
CA ALA A 90 3.78 9.54 25.06
C ALA A 90 2.43 8.80 25.15
N ILE A 91 2.44 7.52 25.54
CA ILE A 91 1.22 6.76 25.81
C ILE A 91 0.43 7.39 26.96
N HIS A 92 1.09 7.73 28.08
CA HIS A 92 0.44 8.38 29.22
C HIS A 92 -0.26 9.68 28.79
N VAL A 93 0.46 10.59 28.12
CA VAL A 93 -0.10 11.86 27.66
C VAL A 93 -1.26 11.67 26.68
N TYR A 94 -1.06 10.85 25.64
CA TYR A 94 -2.06 10.71 24.58
C TYR A 94 -3.25 9.83 25.00
N ARG A 95 -2.98 8.61 25.47
CA ARG A 95 -4.01 7.62 25.80
C ARG A 95 -4.72 7.96 27.10
N ASP A 96 -3.96 8.12 28.18
CA ASP A 96 -4.50 8.16 29.54
C ASP A 96 -5.07 9.53 29.88
N ARG A 97 -4.41 10.60 29.42
CA ARG A 97 -4.79 11.98 29.74
C ARG A 97 -5.67 12.65 28.69
N PHE A 98 -5.77 12.10 27.47
CA PHE A 98 -6.56 12.70 26.39
C PHE A 98 -7.61 11.76 25.79
N VAL A 99 -7.25 10.61 25.22
CA VAL A 99 -8.22 9.73 24.55
C VAL A 99 -9.27 9.18 25.52
N ILE A 100 -8.85 8.59 26.64
CA ILE A 100 -9.76 7.98 27.62
C ILE A 100 -10.71 9.05 28.23
N PRO A 101 -10.22 10.22 28.71
CA PRO A 101 -11.09 11.27 29.23
C PRO A 101 -12.07 11.87 28.20
N ASN A 102 -11.71 11.88 26.92
CA ASN A 102 -12.62 12.28 25.83
C ASN A 102 -13.59 11.16 25.39
N GLY A 103 -13.67 10.07 26.15
CA GLY A 103 -14.62 8.99 25.85
C GLY A 103 -14.33 8.28 24.52
N TYR A 104 -13.06 8.26 24.10
CA TYR A 104 -12.58 7.64 22.86
C TYR A 104 -13.04 8.33 21.56
N ASP A 105 -13.64 9.52 21.65
CA ASP A 105 -14.05 10.33 20.49
C ASP A 105 -13.15 11.58 20.43
N VAL A 106 -12.20 11.59 19.50
CA VAL A 106 -11.21 12.66 19.37
C VAL A 106 -11.36 13.38 18.03
N ALA A 107 -10.72 14.54 17.89
CA ALA A 107 -10.68 15.20 16.59
C ALA A 107 -9.92 14.30 15.60
N GLY A 108 -10.41 14.20 14.36
CA GLY A 108 -9.92 13.17 13.43
C GLY A 108 -8.46 13.37 13.03
N HIS A 109 -7.95 14.59 13.12
CA HIS A 109 -6.55 14.91 12.87
C HIS A 109 -5.58 14.46 13.96
N VAL A 110 -6.10 14.01 15.11
CA VAL A 110 -5.34 13.42 16.23
C VAL A 110 -5.83 12.01 16.55
N LEU A 111 -6.45 11.29 15.60
CA LEU A 111 -6.90 9.90 15.76
C LEU A 111 -5.72 8.91 15.57
N PHE A 112 -4.80 8.86 16.52
CA PHE A 112 -3.58 8.06 16.43
C PHE A 112 -3.77 6.70 17.12
N SER A 113 -3.58 5.60 16.38
CA SER A 113 -3.79 4.23 16.90
C SER A 113 -2.56 3.33 16.82
N ASP A 114 -1.48 3.76 16.17
CA ASP A 114 -0.34 2.87 15.90
C ASP A 114 0.55 2.72 17.12
N GLY A 115 0.86 3.81 17.80
CA GLY A 115 1.69 3.79 19.01
C GLY A 115 1.09 2.90 20.10
N MET A 116 -0.23 2.94 20.26
CA MET A 116 -0.95 2.04 21.19
C MET A 116 -0.93 0.58 20.74
N LEU A 117 -1.06 0.30 19.43
CA LEU A 117 -0.92 -1.07 18.93
C LEU A 117 0.50 -1.60 19.14
N LEU A 118 1.52 -0.79 18.86
CA LEU A 118 2.92 -1.15 19.09
C LEU A 118 3.21 -1.36 20.57
N HIS A 119 2.70 -0.48 21.43
CA HIS A 119 2.80 -0.65 22.88
C HIS A 119 2.14 -1.95 23.34
N LEU A 120 0.93 -2.27 22.88
CA LEU A 120 0.26 -3.54 23.15
C LEU A 120 1.11 -4.73 22.71
N ILE A 121 1.65 -4.72 21.48
CA ILE A 121 2.48 -5.82 20.97
C ILE A 121 3.73 -6.01 21.84
N ALA A 122 4.35 -4.92 22.30
CA ALA A 122 5.56 -4.96 23.09
C ALA A 122 5.34 -5.40 24.55
N THR A 123 4.18 -5.10 25.15
CA THR A 123 3.98 -5.25 26.61
C THR A 123 2.80 -6.14 27.01
N GLY A 124 1.88 -6.42 26.09
CA GLY A 124 0.60 -7.06 26.40
C GLY A 124 -0.39 -6.13 27.13
N ASP A 125 -0.16 -4.82 27.12
CA ASP A 125 -0.94 -3.85 27.91
C ASP A 125 -2.44 -3.82 27.53
N ALA A 126 -3.28 -4.23 28.47
CA ALA A 126 -4.72 -4.36 28.28
C ALA A 126 -5.42 -3.01 28.05
N ILE A 127 -4.88 -1.91 28.59
CA ILE A 127 -5.47 -0.57 28.42
C ILE A 127 -5.28 -0.08 26.97
N SER A 128 -4.11 -0.31 26.39
CA SER A 128 -3.85 -0.01 24.97
C SER A 128 -4.73 -0.86 24.06
N ARG A 129 -4.87 -2.15 24.38
CA ARG A 129 -5.79 -3.05 23.67
C ARG A 129 -7.20 -2.48 23.67
N GLU A 130 -7.72 -2.16 24.84
CA GLU A 130 -9.09 -1.66 24.98
C GLU A 130 -9.25 -0.31 24.29
N THR A 131 -8.28 0.59 24.43
CA THR A 131 -8.37 1.93 23.82
C THR A 131 -8.44 1.86 22.30
N VAL A 132 -7.60 1.04 21.65
CA VAL A 132 -7.64 0.88 20.18
C VAL A 132 -8.99 0.32 19.71
N LEU A 133 -9.53 -0.67 20.43
CA LEU A 133 -10.85 -1.24 20.12
C LEU A 133 -11.98 -0.23 20.31
N GLN A 134 -11.93 0.54 21.40
CA GLN A 134 -12.93 1.55 21.72
C GLN A 134 -12.90 2.74 20.75
N MET A 135 -11.72 3.22 20.36
CA MET A 135 -11.59 4.25 19.32
C MET A 135 -12.23 3.76 18.03
N ALA A 136 -11.90 2.56 17.55
CA ALA A 136 -12.52 2.02 16.34
C ALA A 136 -14.05 1.87 16.44
N ALA A 137 -14.59 1.61 17.63
CA ALA A 137 -16.02 1.43 17.85
C ALA A 137 -16.80 2.74 18.06
N LYS A 138 -16.21 3.73 18.73
CA LYS A 138 -16.91 4.92 19.24
C LYS A 138 -16.56 6.22 18.53
N ASP A 139 -15.34 6.33 18.02
CA ASP A 139 -14.88 7.58 17.42
C ASP A 139 -15.74 7.96 16.21
N ARG A 140 -16.07 9.25 16.08
CA ARG A 140 -16.96 9.74 15.03
C ARG A 140 -16.45 9.46 13.62
N TRP A 141 -15.16 9.22 13.42
CA TRP A 141 -14.60 8.94 12.09
C TRP A 141 -14.66 7.45 11.74
N THR A 142 -14.73 6.57 12.74
CA THR A 142 -14.70 5.10 12.57
C THR A 142 -16.04 4.41 12.85
N ARG A 143 -16.99 5.04 13.54
CA ARG A 143 -18.28 4.43 13.87
C ARG A 143 -19.18 4.27 12.63
N PRO A 144 -19.94 3.16 12.47
CA PRO A 144 -20.67 2.84 11.23
C PRO A 144 -21.67 3.90 10.74
N ASP A 145 -22.27 4.68 11.64
CA ASP A 145 -23.32 5.65 11.37
C ASP A 145 -22.81 7.02 10.88
N SER A 146 -21.50 7.25 10.92
CA SER A 146 -20.92 8.52 10.49
C SER A 146 -20.48 8.48 9.03
N PRO A 147 -20.68 9.54 8.22
CA PRO A 147 -20.12 9.57 6.86
C PRO A 147 -18.59 9.63 6.90
N ILE A 148 -17.91 8.84 6.07
CA ILE A 148 -16.49 9.07 5.79
C ILE A 148 -16.41 10.26 4.82
N PRO A 149 -15.57 11.27 5.10
CA PRO A 149 -15.37 12.38 4.18
C PRO A 149 -14.94 11.90 2.81
N LEU A 150 -15.77 12.19 1.81
CA LEU A 150 -15.45 11.96 0.40
C LEU A 150 -14.78 13.18 -0.24
N ASP A 151 -14.69 14.30 0.48
CA ASP A 151 -14.02 15.51 0.03
C ASP A 151 -12.52 15.48 0.38
N GLY A 152 -11.68 15.41 -0.64
CA GLY A 152 -10.23 15.40 -0.57
C GLY A 152 -9.61 16.77 -0.28
N ALA A 153 -10.40 17.86 -0.23
CA ALA A 153 -9.90 19.18 0.16
C ALA A 153 -9.73 19.32 1.69
N GLY A 154 -10.52 18.60 2.49
CA GLY A 154 -10.53 18.76 3.95
C GLY A 154 -10.62 17.47 4.78
N GLY A 155 -10.97 16.33 4.18
CA GLY A 155 -11.26 15.10 4.93
C GLY A 155 -10.20 14.01 4.87
N THR A 156 -9.11 14.22 4.12
CA THR A 156 -8.14 13.15 3.82
C THR A 156 -7.40 12.63 5.04
N ARG A 157 -6.95 13.52 5.92
CA ARG A 157 -6.19 13.14 7.12
C ARG A 157 -7.08 12.34 8.08
N GLU A 158 -8.32 12.78 8.26
CA GLU A 158 -9.34 12.16 9.08
C GLU A 158 -9.68 10.77 8.53
N THR A 159 -9.90 10.63 7.21
CA THR A 159 -10.13 9.33 6.56
C THR A 159 -8.92 8.40 6.68
N ALA A 160 -7.70 8.91 6.49
CA ALA A 160 -6.47 8.13 6.62
C ALA A 160 -6.30 7.57 8.04
N TYR A 161 -6.44 8.41 9.06
CA TYR A 161 -6.32 7.97 10.45
C TYR A 161 -7.46 7.06 10.89
N ALA A 162 -8.69 7.28 10.39
CA ALA A 162 -9.81 6.37 10.61
C ALA A 162 -9.54 4.97 10.03
N LEU A 163 -8.99 4.89 8.80
CA LEU A 163 -8.60 3.62 8.18
C LEU A 163 -7.57 2.88 9.05
N LYS A 164 -6.54 3.58 9.55
CA LYS A 164 -5.53 2.99 10.43
C LYS A 164 -6.10 2.50 11.75
N ALA A 165 -6.98 3.27 12.40
CA ALA A 165 -7.65 2.85 13.61
C ALA A 165 -8.48 1.56 13.41
N LEU A 166 -9.21 1.47 12.29
CA LEU A 166 -9.99 0.28 11.94
C LEU A 166 -9.11 -0.95 11.66
N ILE A 167 -7.99 -0.77 10.94
CA ILE A 167 -7.03 -1.84 10.66
C ILE A 167 -6.38 -2.33 11.96
N ASN A 168 -5.93 -1.41 12.82
CA ASN A 168 -5.27 -1.75 14.08
C ASN A 168 -6.23 -2.49 15.02
N ALA A 169 -7.50 -2.08 15.09
CA ALA A 169 -8.51 -2.80 15.84
C ALA A 169 -8.76 -4.21 15.28
N ARG A 170 -8.82 -4.37 13.95
CA ARG A 170 -8.92 -5.69 13.30
C ARG A 170 -7.71 -6.56 13.58
N ALA A 171 -6.51 -6.01 13.66
CA ALA A 171 -5.30 -6.76 14.01
C ALA A 171 -5.36 -7.33 15.44
N ILE A 172 -6.14 -6.71 16.34
CA ILE A 172 -6.29 -7.13 17.74
C ILE A 172 -7.33 -8.24 17.91
N ASP A 173 -8.49 -8.11 17.27
CA ASP A 173 -9.65 -8.99 17.50
C ASP A 173 -10.04 -9.89 16.32
N GLY A 174 -9.44 -9.68 15.14
CA GLY A 174 -9.76 -10.42 13.92
C GLY A 174 -11.14 -10.10 13.34
N ILE A 175 -11.87 -9.13 13.89
CA ILE A 175 -13.23 -8.80 13.44
C ILE A 175 -13.15 -7.99 12.14
N GLN A 176 -13.83 -8.50 11.11
CA GLN A 176 -13.99 -7.79 9.85
C GLN A 176 -14.84 -6.55 10.05
N ARG A 177 -14.33 -5.42 9.56
CA ARG A 177 -14.96 -4.10 9.68
C ARG A 177 -15.26 -3.62 8.27
N PRO A 178 -16.52 -3.67 7.80
CA PRO A 178 -16.89 -3.26 6.44
C PRO A 178 -16.42 -1.84 6.09
N ARG A 179 -16.29 -0.99 7.11
CA ARG A 179 -15.83 0.39 6.99
C ARG A 179 -14.36 0.54 6.55
N ILE A 180 -13.54 -0.51 6.67
CA ILE A 180 -12.20 -0.52 6.08
C ILE A 180 -12.31 -0.35 4.56
N ALA A 181 -13.20 -1.10 3.90
CA ALA A 181 -13.41 -0.98 2.45
C ALA A 181 -13.93 0.42 2.08
N VAL A 182 -14.87 0.97 2.87
CA VAL A 182 -15.39 2.33 2.65
C VAL A 182 -14.30 3.39 2.76
N ALA A 183 -13.38 3.27 3.74
CA ALA A 183 -12.28 4.21 3.90
C ALA A 183 -11.23 4.07 2.80
N VAL A 184 -10.95 2.84 2.34
CA VAL A 184 -10.11 2.60 1.14
C VAL A 184 -10.72 3.26 -0.09
N ASP A 185 -12.02 3.06 -0.33
CA ASP A 185 -12.75 3.67 -1.44
C ASP A 185 -12.72 5.21 -1.34
N GLY A 186 -12.89 5.76 -0.13
CA GLY A 186 -12.80 7.19 0.12
C GLY A 186 -11.44 7.79 -0.23
N ILE A 187 -10.34 7.13 0.15
CA ILE A 187 -9.00 7.60 -0.20
C ILE A 187 -8.74 7.47 -1.71
N ILE A 188 -9.19 6.40 -2.36
CA ILE A 188 -9.09 6.27 -3.82
C ILE A 188 -9.88 7.38 -4.51
N GLN A 189 -11.04 7.77 -3.98
CA GLN A 189 -11.80 8.92 -4.46
C GLN A 189 -11.06 10.25 -4.26
N HIS A 190 -10.33 10.43 -3.15
CA HIS A 190 -9.48 11.62 -2.97
C HIS A 190 -8.38 11.68 -4.03
N ILE A 191 -7.78 10.54 -4.39
CA ILE A 191 -6.78 10.45 -5.47
C ILE A 191 -7.37 10.90 -6.81
N ASP A 192 -8.61 10.50 -7.13
CA ASP A 192 -9.33 11.04 -8.30
C ASP A 192 -9.48 12.56 -8.23
N GLN A 193 -9.94 13.09 -7.10
CA GLN A 193 -10.17 14.53 -6.91
C GLN A 193 -8.91 15.37 -7.04
N TRP A 194 -7.77 14.84 -6.64
CA TRP A 194 -6.48 15.52 -6.75
C TRP A 194 -5.93 15.53 -8.18
N PHE A 195 -6.01 14.40 -8.88
CA PHE A 195 -5.22 14.18 -10.10
C PHE A 195 -6.06 14.03 -11.37
N VAL A 196 -7.30 13.55 -11.26
CA VAL A 196 -8.21 13.32 -12.39
C VAL A 196 -9.24 14.43 -12.51
N SER A 197 -10.19 14.52 -11.58
CA SER A 197 -11.25 15.53 -11.62
C SER A 197 -10.77 16.91 -11.18
N LYS A 198 -9.64 17.00 -10.46
CA LYS A 198 -8.99 18.24 -10.01
C LYS A 198 -9.94 19.17 -9.24
N THR A 199 -10.82 18.56 -8.45
CA THR A 199 -11.83 19.24 -7.63
C THR A 199 -11.33 19.53 -6.21
N ALA A 200 -10.18 18.98 -5.81
CA ALA A 200 -9.54 19.23 -4.53
C ALA A 200 -8.14 19.84 -4.72
N GLU A 201 -7.73 20.70 -3.79
CA GLU A 201 -6.36 21.22 -3.73
C GLU A 201 -5.37 20.10 -3.39
N LEU A 202 -4.16 20.18 -3.95
CA LEU A 202 -3.08 19.28 -3.62
C LEU A 202 -2.38 19.77 -2.37
N ARG A 203 -2.26 18.88 -1.38
CA ARG A 203 -1.37 19.03 -0.22
C ARG A 203 -0.53 17.76 -0.09
N PRO A 204 0.72 17.76 -0.58
CA PRO A 204 1.52 16.53 -0.69
C PRO A 204 1.61 15.71 0.59
N PHE A 205 1.66 16.38 1.74
CA PHE A 205 1.71 15.70 3.03
C PHE A 205 0.40 15.00 3.41
N PHE A 206 -0.77 15.55 3.08
CA PHE A 206 -2.05 14.85 3.25
C PHE A 206 -2.13 13.61 2.36
N ILE A 207 -1.63 13.73 1.13
CA ILE A 207 -1.54 12.61 0.19
C ILE A 207 -0.62 11.54 0.79
N GLY A 208 0.54 11.91 1.32
CA GLY A 208 1.45 11.01 2.02
C GLY A 208 0.79 10.21 3.16
N LEU A 209 0.00 10.86 4.02
CA LEU A 209 -0.78 10.18 5.07
C LEU A 209 -1.81 9.20 4.50
N ALA A 210 -2.48 9.58 3.41
CA ALA A 210 -3.45 8.73 2.74
C ALA A 210 -2.79 7.49 2.11
N LEU A 211 -1.62 7.67 1.50
CA LEU A 211 -0.83 6.57 0.94
C LEU A 211 -0.31 5.64 2.03
N GLU A 212 0.11 6.16 3.19
CA GLU A 212 0.44 5.32 4.35
C GLU A 212 -0.74 4.42 4.75
N ALA A 213 -1.94 4.99 4.86
CA ALA A 213 -3.12 4.25 5.27
C ALA A 213 -3.53 3.18 4.25
N LEU A 214 -3.47 3.49 2.95
CA LEU A 214 -3.69 2.50 1.88
C LEU A 214 -2.65 1.38 1.90
N ILE A 215 -1.36 1.71 2.06
CA ILE A 215 -0.30 0.70 2.12
C ILE A 215 -0.51 -0.22 3.33
N ALA A 216 -0.87 0.34 4.50
CA ALA A 216 -1.22 -0.46 5.67
C ALA A 216 -2.42 -1.39 5.42
N ALA A 217 -3.42 -0.92 4.66
CA ALA A 217 -4.55 -1.75 4.25
C ALA A 217 -4.12 -2.92 3.36
N ASP A 218 -3.29 -2.69 2.33
CA ASP A 218 -2.77 -3.74 1.44
C ASP A 218 -1.87 -4.74 2.18
N GLU A 219 -1.05 -4.28 3.13
CA GLU A 219 -0.21 -5.17 3.94
C GLU A 219 -1.04 -6.05 4.89
N ALA A 220 -2.16 -5.53 5.40
CA ALA A 220 -3.08 -6.29 6.25
C ALA A 220 -3.93 -7.28 5.43
N GLU A 221 -4.46 -6.84 4.29
CA GLU A 221 -5.28 -7.63 3.38
C GLU A 221 -5.09 -7.12 1.95
N PRO A 222 -4.33 -7.84 1.10
CA PRO A 222 -3.98 -7.34 -0.23
C PRO A 222 -5.21 -6.96 -1.06
N ASP A 223 -5.20 -5.74 -1.58
CA ASP A 223 -6.24 -5.20 -2.46
C ASP A 223 -5.61 -4.78 -3.79
N PRO A 224 -5.98 -5.43 -4.92
CA PRO A 224 -5.36 -5.16 -6.21
C PRO A 224 -5.56 -3.73 -6.72
N ARG A 225 -6.44 -2.93 -6.10
CA ARG A 225 -6.67 -1.52 -6.44
C ARG A 225 -5.61 -0.59 -5.85
N ILE A 226 -4.98 -0.99 -4.73
CA ILE A 226 -4.12 -0.11 -3.93
C ILE A 226 -2.79 0.19 -4.63
N LEU A 227 -2.08 -0.82 -5.15
CA LEU A 227 -0.80 -0.57 -5.84
C LEU A 227 -0.96 0.38 -7.04
N PRO A 228 -1.94 0.19 -7.96
CA PRO A 228 -2.20 1.16 -9.03
C PRO A 228 -2.51 2.57 -8.51
N ALA A 229 -3.36 2.70 -7.47
CA ALA A 229 -3.73 4.00 -6.91
C ALA A 229 -2.52 4.73 -6.28
N VAL A 230 -1.69 4.00 -5.51
CA VAL A 230 -0.48 4.55 -4.90
C VAL A 230 0.53 4.98 -5.97
N ARG A 231 0.73 4.17 -7.01
CA ARG A 231 1.58 4.54 -8.17
C ARG A 231 1.12 5.83 -8.82
N PHE A 232 -0.17 5.90 -9.14
CA PHE A 232 -0.77 7.07 -9.79
C PHE A 232 -0.62 8.34 -8.95
N ALA A 233 -0.83 8.26 -7.63
CA ALA A 233 -0.61 9.37 -6.73
C ALA A 233 0.87 9.78 -6.62
N CYS A 234 1.80 8.82 -6.53
CA CYS A 234 3.24 9.10 -6.52
C CYS A 234 3.72 9.79 -7.80
N ASP A 235 3.21 9.36 -8.96
CA ASP A 235 3.53 10.00 -10.24
C ASP A 235 2.94 11.41 -10.32
N GLY A 236 1.67 11.58 -9.96
CA GLY A 236 1.01 12.88 -9.94
C GLY A 236 1.65 13.89 -8.97
N LEU A 237 2.08 13.44 -7.79
CA LEU A 237 2.83 14.26 -6.83
C LEU A 237 4.16 14.72 -7.41
N TRP A 238 4.91 13.81 -8.03
CA TRP A 238 6.21 14.14 -8.59
C TRP A 238 6.07 15.17 -9.71
N ASP A 239 5.15 14.93 -10.64
CA ASP A 239 5.02 15.75 -11.83
C ASP A 239 4.45 17.15 -11.54
N ARG A 240 3.64 17.32 -10.49
CA ARG A 240 2.96 18.59 -10.18
C ARG A 240 3.55 19.37 -9.01
N MET A 241 4.13 18.67 -8.03
CA MET A 241 4.42 19.28 -6.72
C MET A 241 5.89 19.25 -6.34
N TRP A 242 6.72 18.44 -7.01
CA TRP A 242 8.16 18.39 -6.73
C TRP A 242 8.88 19.65 -7.25
N VAL A 243 9.74 20.23 -6.43
CA VAL A 243 10.62 21.35 -6.79
C VAL A 243 12.06 20.88 -6.66
N ALA A 244 12.70 20.63 -7.79
CA ALA A 244 13.99 19.96 -7.87
C ALA A 244 15.11 20.76 -7.17
N GLU A 245 15.13 22.08 -7.35
CA GLU A 245 16.12 22.99 -6.77
C GLU A 245 16.03 23.03 -5.24
N ALA A 246 14.81 22.89 -4.71
CA ALA A 246 14.57 22.83 -3.26
C ALA A 246 14.76 21.41 -2.69
N GLY A 247 14.77 20.37 -3.53
CA GLY A 247 14.71 18.99 -3.09
C GLY A 247 13.48 18.70 -2.23
N ALA A 248 12.35 19.35 -2.52
CA ALA A 248 11.15 19.26 -1.69
C ALA A 248 9.87 19.38 -2.51
N PHE A 249 8.78 18.86 -1.96
CA PHE A 249 7.45 19.13 -2.48
C PHE A 249 6.94 20.50 -2.00
N ARG A 250 6.19 21.20 -2.85
CA ARG A 250 5.40 22.39 -2.46
C ARG A 250 4.48 22.06 -1.28
N TYR A 251 4.23 23.03 -0.41
CA TYR A 251 3.25 22.86 0.68
C TYR A 251 1.85 22.54 0.15
N THR A 252 1.43 23.26 -0.88
CA THR A 252 0.16 23.10 -1.58
C THR A 252 0.23 23.68 -2.98
N ASP A 253 -0.74 23.39 -3.86
CA ASP A 253 -0.95 24.07 -5.14
C ASP A 253 -1.90 25.27 -5.05
N ASN A 254 -2.44 25.55 -3.87
CA ASN A 254 -3.25 26.73 -3.60
C ASN A 254 -2.35 27.96 -3.31
N GLU A 255 -2.23 28.86 -4.29
CA GLU A 255 -1.42 30.08 -4.17
C GLU A 255 -1.76 30.95 -2.95
N LYS A 256 -3.03 30.97 -2.52
CA LYS A 256 -3.46 31.76 -1.36
C LYS A 256 -2.96 31.19 -0.03
N ALA A 257 -2.66 29.90 0.00
CA ALA A 257 -2.21 29.19 1.19
C ALA A 257 -0.67 29.09 1.29
N GLY A 258 0.05 29.64 0.31
CA GLY A 258 1.51 29.60 0.24
C GLY A 258 2.01 28.30 -0.39
N THR A 259 2.67 28.39 -1.54
CA THR A 259 3.12 27.23 -2.33
C THR A 259 4.58 26.89 -2.12
N ASP A 260 5.22 27.50 -1.11
CA ASP A 260 6.66 27.34 -0.88
C ASP A 260 7.00 25.86 -0.63
N PRO A 261 8.15 25.37 -1.13
CA PRO A 261 8.61 24.01 -0.86
C PRO A 261 8.86 23.78 0.63
N THR A 262 8.39 22.63 1.14
CA THR A 262 8.44 22.28 2.57
C THR A 262 9.14 20.95 2.78
N ALA A 263 10.47 20.98 2.93
CA ALA A 263 11.28 19.77 3.08
C ALA A 263 10.91 18.93 4.32
N ASP A 264 10.45 19.57 5.40
CA ASP A 264 9.97 18.91 6.64
C ASP A 264 8.92 17.82 6.40
N LEU A 265 8.13 17.98 5.34
CA LEU A 265 7.02 17.11 5.01
C LEU A 265 7.42 15.98 4.05
N ASN A 266 8.63 16.00 3.47
CA ASN A 266 9.06 14.98 2.51
C ASN A 266 9.04 13.57 3.12
N LEU A 267 9.39 13.42 4.40
CA LEU A 267 9.40 12.08 5.03
C LEU A 267 8.00 11.57 5.36
N LEU A 268 6.94 12.40 5.24
CA LEU A 268 5.55 11.92 5.16
C LEU A 268 5.18 11.32 3.80
N ILE A 269 6.07 11.38 2.80
CA ILE A 269 5.76 11.02 1.41
C ILE A 269 6.74 9.96 0.90
N ALA A 270 8.03 10.13 1.18
CA ALA A 270 9.10 9.26 0.66
C ALA A 270 8.85 7.75 0.84
N PRO A 271 8.33 7.24 1.97
CA PRO A 271 8.07 5.80 2.12
C PRO A 271 7.16 5.19 1.05
N ALA A 272 6.19 5.94 0.52
CA ALA A 272 5.34 5.44 -0.56
C ALA A 272 6.13 5.12 -1.84
N TYR A 273 7.14 5.94 -2.18
CA TYR A 273 8.03 5.67 -3.31
C TYR A 273 8.87 4.41 -3.10
N ALA A 274 9.44 4.21 -1.91
CA ALA A 274 10.19 2.99 -1.59
C ALA A 274 9.29 1.74 -1.63
N TRP A 275 8.03 1.86 -1.17
CA TRP A 275 7.06 0.77 -1.27
C TRP A 275 6.76 0.41 -2.72
N VAL A 276 6.50 1.39 -3.59
CA VAL A 276 6.26 1.15 -5.01
C VAL A 276 7.48 0.52 -5.68
N TYR A 277 8.69 1.04 -5.43
CA TYR A 277 9.92 0.45 -5.94
C TYR A 277 10.05 -1.01 -5.52
N ARG A 278 9.85 -1.30 -4.23
CA ARG A 278 9.92 -2.67 -3.71
C ARG A 278 8.91 -3.59 -4.37
N ARG A 279 7.72 -3.09 -4.73
CA ARG A 279 6.65 -3.89 -5.37
C ARG A 279 6.84 -4.09 -6.87
N THR A 280 7.53 -3.18 -7.56
CA THR A 280 7.56 -3.13 -9.03
C THR A 280 8.95 -3.32 -9.63
N GLY A 281 10.01 -3.00 -8.88
CA GLY A 281 11.37 -2.89 -9.40
C GLY A 281 11.64 -1.66 -10.27
N ASP A 282 10.65 -0.78 -10.47
CA ASP A 282 10.81 0.41 -11.31
C ASP A 282 11.73 1.43 -10.63
N ALA A 283 12.94 1.57 -11.18
CA ALA A 283 14.01 2.42 -10.67
C ALA A 283 13.63 3.91 -10.61
N ARG A 284 12.59 4.37 -11.31
CA ARG A 284 12.11 5.75 -11.18
C ARG A 284 11.63 6.04 -9.76
N TYR A 285 10.90 5.12 -9.13
CA TYR A 285 10.44 5.30 -7.75
C TYR A 285 11.58 5.18 -6.74
N LEU A 286 12.64 4.44 -7.09
CA LEU A 286 13.89 4.43 -6.31
C LEU A 286 14.49 5.83 -6.24
N GLU A 287 14.79 6.39 -7.40
CA GLU A 287 15.44 7.70 -7.54
C GLU A 287 14.59 8.81 -6.92
N ARG A 288 13.29 8.83 -7.23
CA ARG A 288 12.35 9.82 -6.68
C ARG A 288 12.23 9.74 -5.16
N GLY A 289 12.15 8.52 -4.62
CA GLY A 289 12.14 8.30 -3.18
C GLY A 289 13.44 8.76 -2.51
N ASP A 290 14.59 8.44 -3.11
CA ASP A 290 15.93 8.83 -2.64
C ASP A 290 16.11 10.35 -2.63
N LEU A 291 15.65 11.05 -3.67
CA LEU A 291 15.68 12.51 -3.74
C LEU A 291 14.79 13.15 -2.66
N ALA A 292 13.55 12.67 -2.50
CA ALA A 292 12.63 13.17 -1.50
C ALA A 292 13.16 12.93 -0.07
N PHE A 293 13.66 11.71 0.20
CA PHE A 293 14.24 11.36 1.48
C PHE A 293 15.45 12.24 1.81
N ALA A 294 16.40 12.35 0.88
CA ALA A 294 17.60 13.17 1.06
C ALA A 294 17.27 14.65 1.31
N GLY A 295 16.30 15.19 0.58
CA GLY A 295 15.81 16.56 0.81
C GLY A 295 15.20 16.74 2.19
N GLY A 296 14.35 15.80 2.61
CA GLY A 296 13.70 15.81 3.93
C GLY A 296 14.67 15.65 5.09
N VAL A 297 15.79 14.96 4.90
CA VAL A 297 16.82 14.83 5.94
C VAL A 297 17.75 16.03 5.99
N ARG A 298 18.11 16.61 4.83
CA ARG A 298 19.05 17.75 4.79
C ARG A 298 18.45 19.05 5.30
N ALA A 299 17.19 19.31 4.95
CA ALA A 299 16.57 20.62 5.08
C ALA A 299 15.41 20.67 6.08
N ALA A 300 15.12 19.59 6.80
CA ALA A 300 14.10 19.63 7.84
C ALA A 300 14.52 20.49 9.04
N TYR A 301 13.59 21.32 9.50
CA TYR A 301 13.56 21.97 10.79
C TYR A 301 13.13 20.97 11.88
N LEU A 302 14.12 20.31 12.50
CA LEU A 302 13.88 19.35 13.57
C LEU A 302 13.84 19.97 14.97
N ASP A 303 14.05 21.29 15.09
CA ASP A 303 13.99 21.99 16.38
C ASP A 303 12.56 22.16 16.94
N GLY A 304 11.53 21.86 16.14
CA GLY A 304 10.17 21.66 16.64
C GLY A 304 9.85 20.18 16.88
N VAL A 305 9.34 19.86 18.08
CA VAL A 305 8.98 18.48 18.47
C VAL A 305 7.96 17.85 17.51
N LYS A 306 6.99 18.64 17.05
CA LYS A 306 5.98 18.19 16.08
C LYS A 306 6.61 17.79 14.75
N GLN A 307 7.54 18.60 14.25
CA GLN A 307 8.26 18.36 13.00
C GLN A 307 9.19 17.15 13.13
N PHE A 308 9.79 16.94 14.30
CA PHE A 308 10.53 15.72 14.60
C PHE A 308 9.64 14.47 14.47
N HIS A 309 8.50 14.42 15.17
CA HIS A 309 7.59 13.29 15.07
C HIS A 309 7.04 13.11 13.65
N GLN A 310 6.72 14.21 12.97
CA GLN A 310 6.31 14.20 11.57
C GLN A 310 7.34 13.50 10.67
N ASN A 311 8.62 13.79 10.87
CA ASN A 311 9.71 13.26 10.07
C ASN A 311 9.94 11.76 10.35
N TYR A 312 9.88 11.35 11.62
CA TYR A 312 10.27 10.01 12.05
C TYR A 312 9.11 9.02 12.26
N ARG A 313 7.84 9.45 12.29
CA ARG A 313 6.70 8.54 12.55
C ARG A 313 6.60 7.36 11.59
N TRP A 314 7.12 7.46 10.35
CA TRP A 314 7.08 6.34 9.41
C TRP A 314 8.24 6.29 8.42
N SER A 315 9.26 7.16 8.54
CA SER A 315 10.47 7.10 7.72
C SER A 315 11.24 5.79 7.86
N PHE A 316 11.07 5.08 8.98
CA PHE A 316 11.60 3.73 9.17
C PHE A 316 11.10 2.74 8.11
N ALA A 317 9.87 2.91 7.62
CA ALA A 317 9.33 2.06 6.55
C ALA A 317 10.08 2.30 5.23
N TYR A 318 10.43 3.56 4.94
CA TYR A 318 11.29 3.88 3.80
C TYR A 318 12.64 3.17 3.92
N VAL A 319 13.34 3.32 5.05
CA VAL A 319 14.63 2.65 5.30
C VAL A 319 14.49 1.13 5.15
N ALA A 320 13.48 0.53 5.76
CA ALA A 320 13.26 -0.90 5.72
C ALA A 320 12.99 -1.43 4.30
N TRP A 321 12.14 -0.75 3.53
CA TRP A 321 11.82 -1.16 2.16
C TRP A 321 12.96 -0.87 1.18
N ARG A 322 13.65 0.26 1.34
CA ARG A 322 14.72 0.72 0.44
C ARG A 322 16.01 -0.07 0.60
N SER A 323 16.26 -0.65 1.78
CA SER A 323 17.38 -1.55 2.04
C SER A 323 17.16 -2.98 1.52
N GLN A 324 15.99 -3.27 0.95
CA GLN A 324 15.67 -4.58 0.39
C GLN A 324 15.66 -4.54 -1.13
N PRO A 325 16.05 -5.63 -1.81
CA PRO A 325 15.85 -5.72 -3.25
C PRO A 325 14.35 -5.70 -3.58
N PRO A 326 13.97 -5.30 -4.80
CA PRO A 326 12.60 -5.45 -5.28
C PRO A 326 12.11 -6.89 -5.13
N LEU A 327 10.81 -7.02 -4.88
CA LEU A 327 10.13 -8.31 -4.88
C LEU A 327 10.15 -8.86 -6.31
N THR A 328 11.20 -9.59 -6.67
CA THR A 328 11.21 -10.38 -7.91
C THR A 328 10.04 -11.36 -7.88
N VAL A 329 9.49 -11.69 -9.06
CA VAL A 329 8.41 -12.68 -9.21
C VAL A 329 8.73 -14.02 -8.51
N ARG A 330 10.03 -14.38 -8.39
CA ARG A 330 10.50 -15.56 -7.63
C ARG A 330 10.41 -15.41 -6.10
N SER A 331 10.69 -14.23 -5.55
CA SER A 331 10.68 -13.99 -4.10
C SER A 331 9.26 -13.88 -3.54
N ALA A 332 8.31 -13.33 -4.31
CA ALA A 332 6.88 -13.34 -3.97
C ALA A 332 6.32 -14.77 -3.86
N ARG A 333 6.69 -15.68 -4.78
CA ARG A 333 6.31 -17.10 -4.72
C ARG A 333 6.89 -17.83 -3.50
N ARG A 334 8.12 -17.49 -3.09
CA ARG A 334 8.80 -18.15 -1.97
C ARG A 334 8.25 -17.68 -0.61
N ALA A 335 7.96 -16.40 -0.45
CA ALA A 335 7.32 -15.85 0.75
C ALA A 335 5.88 -16.41 0.96
N SER A 336 5.14 -16.67 -0.12
CA SER A 336 3.84 -17.37 -0.06
C SER A 336 3.96 -18.87 0.25
N ALA A 337 5.10 -19.49 -0.06
CA ALA A 337 5.36 -20.90 0.25
C ALA A 337 5.81 -21.11 1.70
N GLU A 338 6.62 -20.20 2.25
CA GLU A 338 7.15 -20.29 3.64
C GLU A 338 6.11 -19.97 4.72
N LYS A 339 5.03 -19.23 4.40
CA LYS A 339 3.91 -18.98 5.34
C LYS A 339 2.94 -20.16 5.52
N LYS A 340 3.10 -21.28 4.81
CA LYS A 340 2.28 -22.48 5.01
C LYS A 340 3.00 -23.45 5.95
N ALA A 341 2.71 -23.36 7.25
CA ALA A 341 2.84 -24.50 8.15
C ALA A 341 2.03 -25.71 7.58
N PRO A 342 2.40 -26.96 7.88
CA PRO A 342 1.81 -28.13 7.22
C PRO A 342 0.35 -28.27 7.64
N VAL A 343 -0.54 -27.75 6.81
CA VAL A 343 -1.97 -28.06 6.84
C VAL A 343 -2.10 -29.49 6.35
N ALA A 344 -2.82 -30.32 7.10
CA ALA A 344 -3.20 -31.67 6.71
C ALA A 344 -3.55 -31.71 5.22
N VAL A 345 -2.88 -32.60 4.48
CA VAL A 345 -2.99 -32.74 3.04
C VAL A 345 -4.46 -32.98 2.67
N ARG A 346 -5.17 -31.91 2.27
CA ARG A 346 -6.37 -32.07 1.45
C ARG A 346 -5.91 -32.67 0.13
N PRO A 347 -6.64 -33.67 -0.41
CA PRO A 347 -6.34 -34.21 -1.72
C PRO A 347 -6.23 -33.06 -2.71
N ALA A 348 -5.16 -33.07 -3.51
CA ALA A 348 -4.94 -32.08 -4.55
C ALA A 348 -6.19 -32.03 -5.43
N ALA A 349 -6.72 -30.82 -5.64
CA ALA A 349 -7.80 -30.63 -6.60
C ALA A 349 -7.33 -31.19 -7.96
N PRO A 350 -8.23 -31.84 -8.72
CA PRO A 350 -7.88 -32.37 -10.03
C PRO A 350 -7.27 -31.26 -10.90
N VAL A 351 -6.15 -31.57 -11.56
CA VAL A 351 -5.54 -30.67 -12.54
C VAL A 351 -6.53 -30.54 -13.70
N VAL A 352 -7.00 -29.32 -13.94
CA VAL A 352 -7.90 -29.01 -15.05
C VAL A 352 -7.04 -28.93 -16.31
N ASP A 353 -7.37 -29.72 -17.33
CA ASP A 353 -6.75 -29.60 -18.65
C ASP A 353 -7.25 -28.34 -19.35
N THR A 354 -6.37 -27.35 -19.52
CA THR A 354 -6.69 -26.06 -20.13
C THR A 354 -6.39 -26.00 -21.63
N ALA A 355 -5.76 -27.03 -22.21
CA ALA A 355 -5.34 -27.01 -23.62
C ALA A 355 -6.50 -26.76 -24.60
N PRO A 356 -7.69 -27.40 -24.46
CA PRO A 356 -8.82 -27.15 -25.36
C PRO A 356 -9.31 -25.71 -25.34
N TRP A 357 -9.21 -25.04 -24.18
CA TRP A 357 -9.66 -23.66 -24.01
C TRP A 357 -8.67 -22.69 -24.64
N ARG A 358 -7.36 -22.94 -24.46
CA ARG A 358 -6.29 -22.15 -25.08
C ARG A 358 -6.42 -22.18 -26.60
N ASP A 359 -6.59 -23.36 -27.17
CA ASP A 359 -6.69 -23.54 -28.63
C ASP A 359 -7.93 -22.84 -29.20
N GLY A 360 -9.08 -22.97 -28.53
CA GLY A 360 -10.30 -22.30 -28.95
C GLY A 360 -10.24 -20.77 -28.86
N ILE A 361 -9.60 -20.21 -27.83
CA ILE A 361 -9.36 -18.76 -27.75
C ILE A 361 -8.42 -18.30 -28.86
N ALA A 362 -7.31 -19.02 -29.09
CA ALA A 362 -6.37 -18.70 -30.16
C ALA A 362 -7.01 -18.76 -31.56
N ALA A 363 -7.94 -19.69 -31.79
CA ALA A 363 -8.73 -19.74 -33.03
C ALA A 363 -9.67 -18.52 -33.15
N ALA A 364 -10.43 -18.22 -32.10
CA ALA A 364 -11.38 -17.10 -32.12
C ALA A 364 -10.69 -15.73 -32.22
N LEU A 365 -9.52 -15.56 -31.62
CA LEU A 365 -8.73 -14.33 -31.75
C LEU A 365 -8.24 -14.12 -33.18
N ARG A 366 -7.92 -15.20 -33.91
CA ARG A 366 -7.56 -15.11 -35.34
C ARG A 366 -8.76 -14.73 -36.21
N GLU A 367 -9.94 -15.24 -35.90
CA GLU A 367 -11.13 -15.06 -36.73
C GLU A 367 -11.88 -13.75 -36.43
N HIS A 368 -11.90 -13.34 -35.17
CA HIS A 368 -12.77 -12.27 -34.68
C HIS A 368 -12.07 -11.21 -33.83
N GLY A 369 -10.75 -11.35 -33.59
CA GLY A 369 -10.01 -10.43 -32.74
C GLY A 369 -10.07 -8.99 -33.25
N ARG A 370 -10.34 -8.06 -32.34
CA ARG A 370 -10.29 -6.63 -32.59
C ARG A 370 -8.94 -6.10 -32.13
N TRP A 371 -8.24 -5.41 -33.03
CA TRP A 371 -6.88 -4.90 -32.79
C TRP A 371 -6.83 -3.39 -33.12
N PRO A 372 -5.97 -2.61 -32.47
CA PRO A 372 -5.04 -3.03 -31.41
C PRO A 372 -5.71 -3.19 -30.03
N VAL A 373 -5.09 -3.99 -29.15
CA VAL A 373 -5.44 -4.01 -27.71
C VAL A 373 -4.19 -3.87 -26.86
N VAL A 374 -4.27 -3.07 -25.80
CA VAL A 374 -3.17 -2.88 -24.86
C VAL A 374 -3.28 -3.88 -23.72
N ILE A 375 -2.21 -4.64 -23.48
CA ILE A 375 -2.13 -5.66 -22.43
C ILE A 375 -0.68 -5.77 -21.93
N GLU A 376 -0.50 -6.25 -20.70
CA GLU A 376 0.83 -6.66 -20.21
C GLU A 376 1.12 -8.09 -20.66
N LEU A 377 2.19 -8.29 -21.44
CA LEU A 377 2.67 -9.61 -21.86
C LEU A 377 4.14 -9.81 -21.46
N PRO A 378 4.57 -11.07 -21.23
CA PRO A 378 5.98 -11.38 -21.05
C PRO A 378 6.73 -11.12 -22.37
N LEU A 379 7.65 -10.16 -22.37
CA LEU A 379 8.46 -9.77 -23.50
C LEU A 379 9.92 -9.64 -23.04
N LEU A 380 10.82 -10.35 -23.73
CA LEU A 380 12.27 -10.34 -23.43
C LEU A 380 12.62 -10.72 -21.96
N GLY A 381 11.77 -11.50 -21.31
CA GLY A 381 11.98 -11.97 -19.92
C GLY A 381 11.34 -11.10 -18.83
N ASP A 382 10.75 -9.95 -19.19
CA ASP A 382 10.02 -9.06 -18.27
C ASP A 382 8.57 -8.87 -18.71
N LEU A 383 7.70 -8.42 -17.80
CA LEU A 383 6.34 -7.96 -18.18
C LEU A 383 6.43 -6.56 -18.79
N ALA A 384 5.92 -6.39 -19.99
CA ALA A 384 5.85 -5.11 -20.67
C ALA A 384 4.41 -4.79 -21.08
N GLU A 385 4.00 -3.54 -20.92
CA GLU A 385 2.80 -3.03 -21.58
C GLU A 385 3.07 -3.00 -23.09
N VAL A 386 2.26 -3.74 -23.83
CA VAL A 386 2.37 -3.88 -25.29
C VAL A 386 1.03 -3.65 -25.94
N SER A 387 1.06 -3.13 -27.16
CA SER A 387 -0.10 -3.08 -28.04
C SER A 387 -0.10 -4.33 -28.91
N VAL A 388 -0.99 -5.27 -28.67
CA VAL A 388 -1.14 -6.42 -29.57
C VAL A 388 -1.81 -5.93 -30.84
N VAL A 389 -1.12 -6.07 -31.97
CA VAL A 389 -1.52 -5.50 -33.26
C VAL A 389 -2.03 -6.55 -34.25
N ALA A 390 -1.64 -7.82 -34.07
CA ALA A 390 -2.13 -8.92 -34.89
C ALA A 390 -2.01 -10.28 -34.17
N VAL A 391 -2.70 -11.28 -34.71
CA VAL A 391 -2.60 -12.69 -34.29
C VAL A 391 -2.05 -13.51 -35.44
N THR A 392 -1.07 -14.35 -35.14
CA THR A 392 -0.45 -15.26 -36.11
C THR A 392 -0.80 -16.72 -35.80
N SER A 393 -0.43 -17.63 -36.70
CA SER A 393 -0.54 -19.07 -36.44
C SER A 393 0.28 -19.53 -35.22
N SER A 394 1.30 -18.77 -34.84
CA SER A 394 2.28 -19.15 -33.82
C SER A 394 2.17 -18.37 -32.51
N GLY A 395 1.33 -17.33 -32.45
CA GLY A 395 1.25 -16.41 -31.33
C GLY A 395 0.57 -15.10 -31.69
N VAL A 396 1.05 -14.01 -31.10
CA VAL A 396 0.59 -12.65 -31.39
C VAL A 396 1.76 -11.75 -31.74
N ASP A 397 1.49 -10.72 -32.54
CA ASP A 397 2.45 -9.65 -32.81
C ASP A 397 2.17 -8.49 -31.85
N ALA A 398 3.15 -8.16 -31.02
CA ALA A 398 3.06 -7.15 -29.97
C ALA A 398 3.98 -5.96 -30.30
N GLU A 399 3.39 -4.78 -30.46
CA GLU A 399 4.12 -3.54 -30.61
C GLU A 399 4.56 -2.99 -29.25
N HIS A 400 5.87 -2.79 -29.09
CA HIS A 400 6.48 -2.17 -27.92
C HIS A 400 7.54 -1.17 -28.37
N ARG A 401 7.37 0.11 -28.01
CA ARG A 401 8.30 1.21 -28.34
C ARG A 401 8.61 1.29 -29.84
N GLY A 402 7.57 1.16 -30.68
CA GLY A 402 7.68 1.22 -32.14
C GLY A 402 8.28 -0.03 -32.81
N ASN A 403 8.56 -1.09 -32.06
CA ASN A 403 9.00 -2.37 -32.61
C ASN A 403 7.88 -3.42 -32.47
N VAL A 404 7.62 -4.15 -33.55
CA VAL A 404 6.69 -5.29 -33.53
C VAL A 404 7.47 -6.56 -33.22
N LEU A 405 7.12 -7.23 -32.13
CA LEU A 405 7.80 -8.41 -31.61
C LEU A 405 6.81 -9.59 -31.53
N PRO A 406 7.18 -10.78 -32.04
CA PRO A 406 6.32 -11.95 -31.95
C PRO A 406 6.37 -12.55 -30.54
N VAL A 407 5.21 -12.79 -29.93
CA VAL A 407 5.05 -13.51 -28.66
C VAL A 407 4.36 -14.84 -28.94
N ARG A 408 5.00 -15.97 -28.68
CA ARG A 408 4.48 -17.30 -29.04
C ARG A 408 3.36 -17.74 -28.12
N TRP A 409 2.45 -18.58 -28.61
CA TRP A 409 1.33 -19.07 -27.81
C TRP A 409 1.75 -19.74 -26.50
N HIS A 410 2.85 -20.49 -26.50
CA HIS A 410 3.35 -21.17 -25.29
C HIS A 410 4.00 -20.22 -24.27
N GLU A 411 4.30 -18.98 -24.67
CA GLU A 411 4.85 -17.93 -23.80
C GLU A 411 3.74 -17.13 -23.10
N ILE A 412 2.50 -17.18 -23.61
CA ILE A 412 1.33 -16.50 -23.03
C ILE A 412 0.69 -17.38 -21.96
N THR A 413 0.58 -16.88 -20.73
CA THR A 413 -0.03 -17.63 -19.62
C THR A 413 -1.54 -17.82 -19.82
N ASP A 414 -2.16 -18.75 -19.09
CA ASP A 414 -3.63 -18.92 -19.12
C ASP A 414 -4.37 -17.64 -18.71
N ALA A 415 -3.83 -16.90 -17.72
CA ALA A 415 -4.41 -15.63 -17.27
C ALA A 415 -4.32 -14.56 -18.36
N ASP A 416 -3.15 -14.42 -19.00
CA ASP A 416 -2.93 -13.42 -20.03
C ASP A 416 -3.72 -13.73 -21.30
N LEU A 417 -3.84 -15.01 -21.67
CA LEU A 417 -4.66 -15.43 -22.80
C LEU A 417 -6.15 -15.19 -22.53
N ALA A 418 -6.62 -15.40 -21.29
CA ALA A 418 -7.98 -15.06 -20.90
C ALA A 418 -8.24 -13.55 -20.94
N ARG A 419 -7.28 -12.72 -20.50
CA ARG A 419 -7.35 -11.25 -20.61
C ARG A 419 -7.35 -10.79 -22.05
N LEU A 420 -6.53 -11.40 -22.90
CA LEU A 420 -6.51 -11.12 -24.32
C LEU A 420 -7.88 -11.44 -24.94
N GLY A 421 -8.50 -12.57 -24.58
CA GLY A 421 -9.89 -12.88 -24.93
C GLY A 421 -10.88 -11.83 -24.43
N GLN A 422 -10.73 -11.38 -23.17
CA GLN A 422 -11.57 -10.35 -22.55
C GLN A 422 -11.47 -8.98 -23.24
N LEU A 423 -10.34 -8.65 -23.86
CA LEU A 423 -10.11 -7.36 -24.50
C LEU A 423 -10.41 -7.39 -26.01
N ALA A 424 -10.03 -8.46 -26.70
CA ALA A 424 -10.03 -8.50 -28.16
C ALA A 424 -11.23 -9.25 -28.77
N LEU A 425 -11.86 -10.20 -28.08
CA LEU A 425 -13.02 -10.92 -28.64
C LEU A 425 -14.28 -10.04 -28.58
N PRO A 426 -15.14 -10.06 -29.61
CA PRO A 426 -16.44 -9.40 -29.57
C PRO A 426 -17.39 -10.08 -28.58
N ASP A 427 -18.42 -9.34 -28.17
CA ASP A 427 -19.44 -9.79 -27.21
C ASP A 427 -20.18 -11.06 -27.65
N GLU A 428 -20.30 -11.31 -28.96
CA GLU A 428 -21.00 -12.47 -29.53
C GLU A 428 -20.11 -13.72 -29.70
N ALA A 429 -18.80 -13.63 -29.44
CA ALA A 429 -17.90 -14.75 -29.69
C ALA A 429 -18.18 -15.91 -28.71
N PRO A 430 -18.47 -17.13 -29.21
CA PRO A 430 -18.62 -18.31 -28.35
C PRO A 430 -17.41 -18.49 -27.43
N ALA A 431 -16.21 -18.13 -27.88
CA ALA A 431 -14.96 -18.20 -27.15
C ALA A 431 -14.86 -17.31 -25.89
N LEU A 432 -15.82 -16.42 -25.62
CA LEU A 432 -15.89 -15.75 -24.32
C LEU A 432 -16.12 -16.75 -23.18
N ASP A 433 -16.80 -17.87 -23.42
CA ASP A 433 -16.95 -18.92 -22.41
C ASP A 433 -15.63 -19.65 -22.12
N LEU A 434 -14.83 -19.90 -23.16
CA LEU A 434 -13.49 -20.48 -23.05
C LEU A 434 -12.57 -19.54 -22.27
N ALA A 435 -12.60 -18.24 -22.58
CA ALA A 435 -11.84 -17.22 -21.85
C ALA A 435 -12.28 -17.15 -20.38
N TRP A 436 -13.58 -17.24 -20.09
CA TRP A 436 -14.10 -17.26 -18.73
C TRP A 436 -13.65 -18.51 -17.94
N ARG A 437 -13.70 -19.69 -18.58
CA ARG A 437 -13.22 -20.96 -18.00
C ARG A 437 -11.72 -20.92 -17.74
N LEU A 438 -10.95 -20.40 -18.70
CA LEU A 438 -9.50 -20.26 -18.60
C LEU A 438 -9.11 -19.29 -17.48
N ALA A 439 -9.80 -18.15 -17.33
CA ALA A 439 -9.62 -17.25 -16.19
C ALA A 439 -9.94 -17.94 -14.86
N GLY A 440 -10.96 -18.81 -14.82
CA GLY A 440 -11.30 -19.63 -13.67
C GLY A 440 -10.20 -20.63 -13.29
N ALA A 441 -9.66 -21.39 -14.24
CA ALA A 441 -8.55 -22.31 -13.98
C ALA A 441 -7.26 -21.57 -13.58
N ALA A 442 -7.00 -20.41 -14.17
CA ALA A 442 -5.89 -19.54 -13.81
C ALA A 442 -6.07 -18.82 -12.46
N LYS A 443 -7.25 -18.94 -11.83
CA LYS A 443 -7.64 -18.21 -10.60
C LYS A 443 -7.58 -16.69 -10.75
N ASP A 444 -7.75 -16.17 -11.96
CA ASP A 444 -7.86 -14.74 -12.23
C ASP A 444 -9.32 -14.28 -12.09
N LYS A 445 -9.73 -14.02 -10.83
CA LYS A 445 -11.10 -13.60 -10.50
C LYS A 445 -11.50 -12.32 -11.23
N ARG A 446 -10.60 -11.35 -11.39
CA ARG A 446 -10.91 -10.07 -12.03
C ARG A 446 -11.29 -10.26 -13.50
N THR A 447 -10.45 -10.98 -14.24
CA THR A 447 -10.69 -11.27 -15.66
C THR A 447 -11.93 -12.13 -15.81
N ARG A 448 -12.12 -13.14 -14.94
CA ARG A 448 -13.31 -13.98 -14.94
C ARG A 448 -14.59 -13.18 -14.71
N ASP A 449 -14.61 -12.29 -13.72
CA ASP A 449 -15.78 -11.47 -13.42
C ASP A 449 -16.08 -10.51 -14.58
N ALA A 450 -15.05 -9.87 -15.16
CA ALA A 450 -15.21 -8.98 -16.32
C ALA A 450 -15.80 -9.70 -17.53
N ILE A 451 -15.30 -10.89 -17.87
CA ILE A 451 -15.88 -11.73 -18.94
C ILE A 451 -17.29 -12.18 -18.55
N GLY A 452 -17.52 -12.51 -17.27
CA GLY A 452 -18.82 -12.91 -16.76
C GLY A 452 -19.89 -11.84 -16.96
N TYR A 453 -19.56 -10.57 -16.70
CA TYR A 453 -20.46 -9.45 -16.98
C TYR A 453 -20.77 -9.30 -18.47
N ARG A 454 -19.81 -9.58 -19.36
CA ARG A 454 -20.03 -9.57 -20.81
C ARG A 454 -20.96 -10.71 -21.22
N LEU A 455 -20.66 -11.94 -20.77
CA LEU A 455 -21.48 -13.13 -21.02
C LEU A 455 -22.92 -12.96 -20.52
N LEU A 456 -23.10 -12.38 -19.32
CA LEU A 456 -24.43 -12.11 -18.76
C LEU A 456 -25.27 -11.20 -19.66
N LYS A 457 -24.65 -10.22 -20.34
CA LYS A 457 -25.36 -9.27 -21.21
C LYS A 457 -25.78 -9.90 -22.54
N VAL A 458 -25.00 -10.85 -23.06
CA VAL A 458 -25.24 -11.44 -24.39
C VAL A 458 -25.99 -12.76 -24.34
N ASP A 459 -25.79 -13.55 -23.29
CA ASP A 459 -26.34 -14.89 -23.15
C ASP A 459 -26.43 -15.25 -21.66
N GLU A 460 -27.44 -14.66 -20.99
CA GLU A 460 -27.71 -14.88 -19.57
C GLU A 460 -27.89 -16.37 -19.24
N GLN A 461 -28.56 -17.13 -20.12
CA GLN A 461 -28.79 -18.55 -19.91
C GLN A 461 -27.47 -19.33 -19.86
N ARG A 462 -26.55 -19.05 -20.79
CA ARG A 462 -25.22 -19.65 -20.81
C ARG A 462 -24.38 -19.22 -19.62
N PHE A 463 -24.41 -17.94 -19.22
CA PHE A 463 -23.72 -17.48 -18.03
C PHE A 463 -24.20 -18.19 -16.75
N ARG A 464 -25.52 -18.36 -16.59
CA ARG A 464 -26.12 -19.11 -15.46
C ARG A 464 -25.70 -20.57 -15.49
N ALA A 465 -25.67 -21.22 -16.67
CA ALA A 465 -25.21 -22.59 -16.82
C ALA A 465 -23.72 -22.77 -16.45
N LEU A 466 -22.87 -21.80 -16.80
CA LEU A 466 -21.45 -21.79 -16.44
C LEU A 466 -21.19 -21.51 -14.95
N SER A 467 -22.05 -20.72 -14.34
CA SER A 467 -21.93 -20.28 -12.94
C SER A 467 -22.62 -21.21 -11.95
N ALA A 468 -23.46 -22.13 -12.44
CA ALA A 468 -24.05 -23.17 -11.61
C ALA A 468 -22.93 -23.98 -10.95
N PRO A 469 -23.00 -24.22 -9.62
CA PRO A 469 -22.12 -25.18 -8.99
C PRO A 469 -22.27 -26.49 -9.76
N SER A 470 -21.17 -27.00 -10.33
CA SER A 470 -21.19 -28.30 -11.00
C SER A 470 -21.87 -29.28 -10.06
N ALA A 471 -23.02 -29.81 -10.45
CA ALA A 471 -23.57 -31.00 -9.82
C ALA A 471 -22.51 -32.08 -10.06
N ALA A 472 -21.68 -32.34 -9.07
CA ALA A 472 -20.69 -33.39 -9.15
C ALA A 472 -21.44 -34.73 -9.26
N PRO A 473 -21.05 -35.65 -10.17
CA PRO A 473 -21.23 -37.07 -9.89
C PRO A 473 -20.44 -37.47 -8.63
#